data_AF-A0A822GQU4-F1
#
_entry.id   AF-A0A822GQU4-F1
#
_cell.length_a   1.000
_cell.length_b   1.000
_cell.length_c   1.000
_cell.angle_alpha   90.00
_cell.angle_beta   90.00
_cell.angle_gamma   90.00
#
_symmetry.space_group_name_H-M   'P 1'
#
loop_
_entity.id
_entity.type
_entity.pdbx_description
1 polymer ?
#
loop_
_entity_poly.entity_id
_entity_poly.type
_entity_poly.pdbx_seq_one_letter_code
_entity_poly.pdbx_strand_id
1 'polypeptide(L)'
;MLLIVRIWLQPSAFARSPSLVWKFYHYRRELMRTKEPNKAHLALTEAEKRFEEEGKHFFMLTQNIVGLHRRAGSRNLLEIHD
;
A
#
# COMPACT_ATOMS: atom_id res chain seq x y z
N MET A 1 -6.95 6.06 -18.64
CA MET A 1 -7.35 5.42 -17.36
C MET A 1 -6.69 6.04 -16.11
N LEU A 2 -5.50 6.67 -16.20
CA LEU A 2 -4.83 7.32 -15.05
C LEU A 2 -5.48 8.64 -14.56
N LEU A 3 -6.16 9.41 -15.42
CA LEU A 3 -6.71 10.73 -15.05
C LEU A 3 -7.89 10.69 -14.04
N ILE A 4 -8.75 9.67 -14.10
CA ILE A 4 -9.97 9.61 -13.26
C ILE A 4 -9.62 9.34 -11.79
N VAL A 5 -8.57 8.56 -11.53
CA VAL A 5 -8.17 8.18 -10.16
C VAL A 5 -7.72 9.41 -9.37
N ARG A 6 -7.01 10.35 -10.00
CA ARG A 6 -6.43 11.51 -9.30
C ARG A 6 -7.49 12.50 -8.81
N ILE A 7 -8.64 12.58 -9.48
CA ILE A 7 -9.73 13.50 -9.11
C ILE A 7 -10.31 13.12 -7.74
N TRP A 8 -10.50 11.82 -7.47
CA TRP A 8 -11.10 11.34 -6.23
C TRP A 8 -10.16 11.39 -5.02
N LEU A 9 -8.86 11.61 -5.25
CA LEU A 9 -7.82 11.68 -4.21
C LEU A 9 -7.59 13.12 -3.70
N GLN A 10 -8.28 14.11 -4.26
CA GLN A 10 -8.07 15.51 -3.89
C GLN A 10 -8.94 15.94 -2.70
N PRO A 11 -8.41 16.75 -1.75
CA PRO A 11 -9.21 17.30 -0.65
C PRO A 11 -10.45 18.07 -1.12
N SER A 12 -10.33 18.79 -2.25
CA SER A 12 -11.45 19.52 -2.86
C SER A 12 -12.58 18.62 -3.36
N ALA A 13 -12.26 17.40 -3.81
CA ALA A 13 -13.26 16.42 -4.20
C ALA A 13 -13.99 15.86 -2.97
N PHE A 14 -13.27 15.60 -1.88
CA PHE A 14 -13.87 15.18 -0.61
C PHE A 14 -14.78 16.27 -0.03
N ALA A 15 -14.33 17.53 -0.04
CA ALA A 15 -15.16 18.67 0.42
C ALA A 15 -16.43 18.83 -0.41
N ARG A 16 -16.35 18.65 -1.74
CA ARG A 16 -17.50 18.77 -2.65
C ARG A 16 -18.49 17.60 -2.52
N SER A 17 -18.00 16.37 -2.37
CA SER A 17 -18.87 15.19 -2.26
C SER A 17 -18.17 14.06 -1.49
N PRO A 18 -18.26 14.06 -0.15
CA PRO A 18 -17.57 13.05 0.66
C PRO A 18 -18.14 11.66 0.43
N SER A 19 -19.45 11.54 0.17
CA SER A 19 -20.12 10.26 -0.09
C SER A 19 -19.55 9.54 -1.32
N LEU A 20 -19.21 10.29 -2.37
CA LEU A 20 -18.69 9.71 -3.61
C LEU A 20 -17.22 9.31 -3.47
N VAL A 21 -16.41 10.12 -2.77
CA VAL A 21 -15.05 9.74 -2.39
C VAL A 21 -15.06 8.49 -1.50
N TRP A 22 -15.96 8.42 -0.52
CA TRP A 22 -16.11 7.22 0.31
C TRP A 22 -16.53 5.98 -0.48
N LYS A 23 -17.45 6.12 -1.45
CA LYS A 23 -17.79 5.00 -2.35
C LYS A 23 -16.58 4.51 -3.14
N PHE A 24 -15.75 5.43 -3.63
CA PHE A 24 -14.49 5.08 -4.31
C PHE A 24 -13.54 4.30 -3.40
N TYR A 25 -13.29 4.76 -2.17
CA TYR A 25 -12.43 4.04 -1.22
C TYR A 25 -13.05 2.71 -0.76
N HIS A 26 -14.36 2.67 -0.55
CA HIS A 26 -15.08 1.45 -0.18
C HIS A 26 -14.92 0.37 -1.26
N TYR A 27 -15.16 0.71 -2.53
CA TYR A 27 -14.95 -0.22 -3.64
C TYR A 27 -13.52 -0.79 -3.66
N ARG A 28 -12.51 0.05 -3.45
CA ARG A 28 -11.11 -0.40 -3.41
C ARG A 28 -10.82 -1.30 -2.21
N ARG A 29 -11.39 -1.01 -1.04
CA ARG A 29 -11.27 -1.89 0.14
C ARG A 29 -11.85 -3.27 -0.14
N GLU A 30 -13.03 -3.33 -0.74
CA GLU A 30 -13.65 -4.62 -1.10
C GLU A 30 -12.82 -5.39 -2.12
N LEU A 31 -12.29 -4.73 -3.15
CA LEU A 31 -11.39 -5.36 -4.12
C LEU A 31 -10.11 -5.93 -3.48
N MET A 32 -9.56 -5.24 -2.48
CA MET A 32 -8.32 -5.65 -1.82
C MET A 32 -8.53 -6.78 -0.80
N ARG A 33 -9.76 -7.00 -0.33
CA ARG A 33 -10.08 -7.98 0.72
C ARG A 33 -9.65 -9.41 0.38
N THR A 34 -9.65 -9.77 -0.91
CA THR A 34 -9.32 -11.11 -1.41
C THR A 34 -7.92 -11.22 -2.01
N LYS A 35 -7.12 -10.15 -1.95
CA LYS A 35 -5.77 -10.13 -2.53
C LYS A 35 -4.76 -10.63 -1.52
N GLU A 36 -3.86 -11.49 -1.97
CA GLU A 36 -2.74 -11.99 -1.18
C GLU A 36 -1.42 -11.35 -1.64
N PRO A 37 -0.39 -11.33 -0.79
CA PRO A 37 0.96 -10.98 -1.21
C PRO A 37 1.42 -11.83 -2.39
N ASN A 38 2.00 -11.19 -3.40
CA ASN A 38 2.60 -11.88 -4.54
C ASN A 38 4.08 -12.21 -4.28
N LYS A 39 4.71 -12.91 -5.24
CA LYS A 39 6.14 -13.31 -5.18
C LYS A 39 7.09 -12.15 -4.89
N ALA A 40 6.81 -10.95 -5.39
CA ALA A 40 7.68 -9.78 -5.13
C ALA A 40 7.63 -9.35 -3.66
N HIS A 41 6.44 -9.34 -3.03
CA HIS A 41 6.32 -9.01 -1.60
C HIS A 41 7.06 -10.03 -0.72
N LEU A 42 6.95 -11.31 -1.07
CA LEU A 42 7.64 -12.40 -0.37
C LEU A 42 9.16 -12.29 -0.54
N ALA A 43 9.64 -12.02 -1.75
CA ALA A 43 11.06 -11.84 -2.03
C ALA A 43 11.67 -10.66 -1.25
N LEU A 44 10.93 -9.56 -1.11
CA LEU A 44 11.39 -8.41 -0.31
C LEU A 44 11.44 -8.71 1.19
N THR A 45 10.50 -9.52 1.69
CA THR A 45 10.52 -9.99 3.08
C THR A 45 11.70 -10.93 3.34
N GLU A 46 12.02 -11.79 2.38
CA GLU A 46 13.20 -12.66 2.47
C GLU A 46 14.51 -11.87 2.40
N ALA A 47 14.57 -10.85 1.54
CA ALA A 47 15.71 -9.94 1.49
C ALA A 47 15.91 -9.21 2.82
N GLU A 48 14.83 -8.73 3.46
CA GLU A 48 14.90 -8.10 4.78
C GLU A 48 15.57 -9.02 5.81
N LYS A 49 15.12 -10.28 5.91
CA LYS A 49 15.70 -11.26 6.85
C LYS A 49 17.18 -11.50 6.59
N ARG A 50 17.53 -11.75 5.33
CA ARG A 50 18.91 -12.02 4.94
C ARG A 50 19.83 -10.85 5.26
N PHE A 51 19.38 -9.61 5.04
CA PHE A 51 20.18 -8.43 5.37
C PHE A 51 20.39 -8.32 6.89
N GLU A 52 19.38 -8.57 7.71
CA GLU A 52 19.52 -8.60 9.16
C GLU A 52 20.51 -9.68 9.63
N GLU A 53 20.45 -10.89 9.06
CA GLU A 53 21.39 -11.99 9.36
C GLU A 53 22.84 -11.63 9.00
N GLU A 54 23.03 -10.87 7.91
CA GLU A 54 24.33 -10.33 7.50
C GLU A 54 24.76 -9.09 8.31
N GLY A 55 24.01 -8.68 9.34
CA GLY A 55 24.29 -7.50 10.16
C GLY A 55 24.10 -6.18 9.42
N LYS A 56 23.32 -6.16 8.33
CA LYS A 56 23.03 -4.99 7.50
C LYS A 56 21.65 -4.43 7.80
N HIS A 57 21.47 -3.15 7.49
CA HIS A 57 20.17 -2.50 7.55
C HIS A 57 19.39 -2.69 6.25
N PHE A 58 18.12 -3.06 6.39
CA PHE A 58 17.15 -3.07 5.31
C PHE A 58 15.90 -2.34 5.77
N PHE A 59 15.41 -1.42 4.93
CA PHE A 59 14.23 -0.64 5.23
C PHE A 59 13.38 -0.46 3.98
N MET A 60 12.10 -0.76 4.08
CA MET A 60 11.13 -0.66 2.99
C MET A 60 10.37 0.65 3.08
N LEU A 61 10.36 1.42 2.00
CA LEU A 61 9.46 2.58 1.84
C LEU A 61 8.45 2.24 0.75
N THR A 62 7.15 2.36 1.05
CA THR A 62 6.09 2.07 0.07
C THR A 62 5.09 3.20 -0.05
N GLN A 63 4.67 3.46 -1.29
CA GLN A 63 3.56 4.37 -1.59
C GLN A 63 2.20 3.65 -1.57
N ASN A 64 2.21 2.32 -1.42
CA ASN A 64 1.01 1.51 -1.48
C ASN A 64 0.20 1.59 -0.18
N ILE A 65 -1.06 2.03 -0.25
CA ILE A 65 -1.99 2.11 0.90
C ILE A 65 -2.72 0.78 1.22
N VAL A 66 -2.22 -0.36 0.70
CA VAL A 66 -2.98 -1.63 0.71
C VAL A 66 -2.46 -2.68 1.71
N GLY A 67 -1.34 -2.42 2.38
CA GLY A 67 -0.82 -3.28 3.46
C GLY A 67 -0.26 -4.66 3.04
N LEU A 68 -0.10 -4.95 1.73
CA LEU A 68 0.38 -6.26 1.28
C LEU A 68 1.83 -6.56 1.71
N HIS A 69 2.69 -5.56 1.88
CA HIS A 69 4.04 -5.75 2.43
C HIS A 69 3.99 -6.23 3.89
N ARG A 70 3.16 -5.59 4.72
CA ARG A 70 2.96 -5.99 6.11
C ARG A 70 2.41 -7.41 6.21
N ARG A 71 1.46 -7.77 5.34
CA ARG A 71 0.90 -9.13 5.25
C ARG A 71 1.92 -10.18 4.76
N ALA A 72 2.86 -9.78 3.91
CA ALA A 72 3.95 -10.66 3.48
C ALA A 72 4.96 -10.97 4.58
N GLY A 73 4.98 -10.14 5.63
CA GLY A 73 5.86 -10.30 6.79
C GLY A 73 6.95 -9.23 6.92
N SER A 74 6.96 -8.19 6.08
CA SER A 74 7.92 -7.10 6.23
C SER A 74 7.75 -6.39 7.58
N ARG A 75 8.85 -6.13 8.30
CA ARG A 75 8.82 -5.51 9.65
C ARG A 75 9.35 -4.08 9.64
N ASN A 76 10.44 -3.84 8.93
CA ASN A 76 11.08 -2.52 8.77
C ASN A 76 10.45 -1.80 7.57
N LEU A 77 9.21 -1.31 7.75
CA LEU A 77 8.38 -0.72 6.70
C LEU A 77 7.84 0.65 7.11
N LEU A 78 7.99 1.63 6.22
CA LEU A 78 7.29 2.92 6.28
C LEU A 78 6.36 3.07 5.08
N GLU A 79 5.09 3.31 5.38
CA GLU A 79 4.05 3.62 4.40
C GLU A 79 4.00 5.15 4.24
N ILE A 80 4.49 5.65 3.11
CA ILE A 80 4.54 7.08 2.77
C ILE A 80 3.49 7.39 1.71
N HIS A 81 2.61 8.35 1.97
CA HIS A 81 1.53 8.70 1.06
C HIS A 81 1.40 10.22 1.00
N ASP A 82 1.33 10.76 -0.22
CA ASP A 82 1.24 12.19 -0.53
C ASP A 82 -0.04 12.48 -1.31
#